data_AF-A0A2A1K981-F1
#
_entry.id   AF-A0A2A1K981-F1
#
_cell.length_a   1.000
_cell.length_b   1.000
_cell.length_c   1.000
_cell.angle_alpha   90.00
_cell.angle_beta   90.00
_cell.angle_gamma   90.00
#
_symmetry.space_group_name_H-M   'P 1'
#
loop_
_entity.id
_entity.type
_entity.pdbx_description
1 polymer ?
#
loop_
_entity_poly.entity_id
_entity_poly.type
_entity_poly.pdbx_seq_one_letter_code
_entity_poly.pdbx_strand_id
1 'polypeptide(L)'
;MCDTADKLNMISIEDMYNRAMAIKKCSVIYYDDLMNDKECAVWHTLSKTQKGLGVILPFNLMIARNGVDRRIVPSIKLNDDRIFIYPNR
;
A
#
# COMPACT_ATOMS: atom_id res chain seq x y z
N MET A 1 -8.11 -23.02 10.47
CA MET A 1 -7.48 -21.69 10.69
C MET A 1 -7.14 -21.19 9.30
N CYS A 2 -7.58 -19.99 8.91
CA CYS A 2 -7.16 -19.40 7.63
C CYS A 2 -5.71 -18.97 7.83
N ASP A 3 -4.79 -19.57 7.08
CA ASP A 3 -3.37 -19.35 7.27
C ASP A 3 -3.04 -17.88 6.94
N THR A 4 -2.05 -17.32 7.65
CA THR A 4 -1.64 -15.92 7.47
C THR A 4 -1.36 -15.59 6.00
N ALA A 5 -0.82 -16.56 5.26
CA ALA A 5 -0.56 -16.43 3.84
C ALA A 5 -1.85 -16.27 3.01
N ASP A 6 -2.91 -17.00 3.34
CA ASP A 6 -4.20 -16.89 2.64
C ASP A 6 -4.78 -15.49 2.80
N LYS A 7 -4.72 -14.93 4.02
CA LYS A 7 -5.18 -13.56 4.28
C LYS A 7 -4.37 -12.53 3.49
N LEU A 8 -3.05 -12.67 3.44
CA LEU A 8 -2.20 -11.74 2.68
C LEU A 8 -2.50 -11.80 1.17
N ASN A 9 -2.78 -12.98 0.63
CA ASN A 9 -3.15 -13.16 -0.77
C ASN A 9 -4.51 -12.53 -1.13
N MET A 10 -5.33 -12.16 -0.15
CA MET A 10 -6.59 -11.45 -0.39
C MET A 10 -6.40 -9.95 -0.63
N ILE A 11 -5.21 -9.40 -0.39
CA ILE A 11 -4.87 -7.99 -0.64
C ILE A 11 -4.08 -7.90 -1.94
N SER A 12 -4.63 -7.26 -2.96
CA SER A 12 -3.99 -7.11 -4.27
C SER A 12 -3.03 -5.93 -4.28
N ILE A 13 -1.74 -6.23 -4.16
CA ILE A 13 -0.66 -5.23 -4.22
C ILE A 13 -0.67 -4.48 -5.55
N GLU A 14 -0.94 -5.18 -6.65
CA GLU A 14 -1.04 -4.59 -7.98
C GLU A 14 -2.22 -3.61 -8.07
N ASP A 15 -3.39 -3.96 -7.53
CA ASP A 15 -4.54 -3.05 -7.53
C ASP A 15 -4.30 -1.82 -6.66
N MET A 16 -3.66 -1.98 -5.50
CA MET A 16 -3.25 -0.85 -4.66
C MET A 16 -2.38 0.13 -5.44
N TYR A 17 -1.43 -0.38 -6.23
CA TYR A 17 -0.57 0.46 -7.06
C TYR A 17 -1.31 1.12 -8.22
N ASN A 18 -2.18 0.38 -8.91
CA ASN A 18 -3.00 0.94 -9.98
C ASN A 18 -3.89 2.07 -9.46
N ARG A 19 -4.48 1.91 -8.27
CA ARG A 19 -5.26 2.95 -7.57
C ARG A 19 -4.39 4.14 -7.19
N ALA A 20 -3.18 3.92 -6.65
CA ALA A 20 -2.25 5.01 -6.34
C ALA A 20 -1.84 5.79 -7.61
N MET A 21 -1.58 5.09 -8.71
CA MET A 21 -1.24 5.68 -10.02
C MET A 21 -2.40 6.43 -10.67
N ALA A 22 -3.64 6.09 -10.32
CA ALA A 22 -4.83 6.81 -10.78
C ALA A 22 -4.98 8.18 -10.13
N ILE A 23 -4.41 8.40 -8.92
CA ILE A 23 -4.50 9.68 -8.21
C ILE A 23 -3.66 10.74 -8.92
N LYS A 24 -4.34 11.80 -9.41
CA LYS A 24 -3.71 12.88 -10.20
C LYS A 24 -3.45 14.16 -9.39
N LYS A 25 -4.01 14.27 -8.19
CA LYS A 25 -3.86 15.45 -7.33
C LYS A 25 -2.75 15.22 -6.30
N CYS A 26 -2.22 16.32 -5.78
CA CYS A 26 -1.37 16.26 -4.60
C CYS A 26 -2.23 15.76 -3.43
N SER A 27 -1.86 14.62 -2.85
CA SER A 27 -2.65 13.94 -1.82
C SER A 27 -1.75 13.33 -0.76
N VAL A 28 -2.25 13.27 0.47
CA VAL A 28 -1.70 12.46 1.56
C VAL A 28 -2.74 11.40 1.87
N ILE A 29 -2.38 10.13 1.70
CA ILE A 29 -3.26 8.98 1.91
C ILE A 29 -2.60 7.95 2.82
N TYR A 30 -3.31 6.88 3.15
CA TYR A 30 -2.83 5.71 3.88
C TYR A 30 -2.93 4.44 3.00
N TYR A 31 -2.36 3.32 3.46
CA TYR A 31 -2.38 2.07 2.69
C TYR A 31 -3.79 1.51 2.47
N ASP A 32 -4.69 1.66 3.45
CA ASP A 32 -6.08 1.22 3.37
C ASP A 32 -6.95 2.11 2.46
N ASP A 33 -6.57 3.36 2.23
CA ASP A 33 -7.22 4.19 1.18
C ASP A 33 -7.03 3.61 -0.23
N LEU A 34 -6.04 2.73 -0.41
CA LEU A 34 -5.78 2.02 -1.67
C LEU A 34 -6.45 0.66 -1.74
N MET A 35 -7.23 0.27 -0.74
CA MET A 35 -7.88 -1.03 -0.60
C MET A 35 -9.40 -0.91 -0.83
N ASN A 36 -10.03 -2.00 -1.26
CA ASN A 36 -11.49 -2.11 -1.27
C ASN A 36 -11.99 -2.60 0.09
N ASP A 37 -13.31 -2.58 0.33
CA ASP A 37 -13.89 -2.94 1.62
C ASP A 37 -13.46 -4.32 2.14
N LYS A 38 -13.30 -5.31 1.25
CA LYS A 38 -12.86 -6.66 1.63
C LYS A 38 -11.37 -6.68 2.01
N GLU A 39 -10.54 -6.00 1.23
CA GLU A 39 -9.11 -5.84 1.50
C GLU A 39 -8.88 -5.09 2.82
N CYS A 40 -9.63 -4.01 3.07
CA CYS A 40 -9.62 -3.26 4.33
C CYS A 40 -10.00 -4.15 5.51
N ALA A 41 -11.08 -4.93 5.38
CA ALA A 41 -11.50 -5.84 6.44
C ALA A 41 -10.37 -6.82 6.79
N VAL A 42 -9.70 -7.39 5.79
CA VAL A 42 -8.54 -8.26 5.99
C VAL A 42 -7.39 -7.50 6.64
N TRP A 43 -7.03 -6.33 6.11
CA TRP A 43 -5.97 -5.46 6.61
C TRP A 43 -6.11 -5.18 8.11
N HIS A 44 -7.30 -4.86 8.59
CA HIS A 44 -7.52 -4.60 10.02
C HIS A 44 -7.37 -5.85 10.90
N THR A 45 -7.42 -7.06 10.33
CA THR A 45 -7.13 -8.30 11.08
C THR A 45 -5.64 -8.66 11.12
N LEU A 46 -4.79 -8.02 10.31
CA LEU A 46 -3.36 -8.33 10.23
C LEU A 46 -2.57 -7.67 11.38
N SER A 47 -1.59 -8.40 11.89
CA SER A 47 -0.59 -7.85 12.82
C SER A 47 0.32 -6.84 12.12
N LYS A 48 0.99 -5.96 12.89
CA LYS A 48 1.94 -4.98 12.34
C LYS A 48 3.02 -5.66 11.48
N THR A 49 3.54 -6.80 11.92
CA THR A 49 4.57 -7.56 11.19
C THR A 49 4.03 -8.09 9.86
N GLN A 50 2.80 -8.61 9.85
CA GLN A 50 2.14 -9.10 8.63
C GLN A 50 1.89 -7.97 7.63
N LYS A 51 1.41 -6.81 8.10
CA LYS A 51 1.26 -5.61 7.28
C LYS A 51 2.58 -5.17 6.66
N GLY A 52 3.63 -5.09 7.47
CA GLY A 52 4.97 -4.67 7.06
C GLY A 52 5.56 -5.57 5.97
N LEU A 53 5.61 -6.87 6.23
CA LEU A 53 6.27 -7.83 5.33
C LEU A 53 5.40 -8.25 4.15
N GLY A 54 4.08 -8.34 4.34
CA GLY A 54 3.16 -8.90 3.36
C GLY A 54 2.49 -7.88 2.45
N VAL A 55 2.50 -6.60 2.80
CA VAL A 55 1.81 -5.56 2.02
C VAL A 55 2.70 -4.35 1.75
N ILE A 56 3.21 -3.72 2.82
CA ILE A 56 3.97 -2.47 2.74
C ILE A 56 5.26 -2.68 1.94
N LEU A 57 6.05 -3.71 2.26
CA LEU A 57 7.30 -3.98 1.56
C LEU A 57 7.07 -4.32 0.07
N PRO A 58 6.19 -5.26 -0.31
CA PRO A 58 5.86 -5.52 -1.71
C PRO A 58 5.43 -4.28 -2.49
N PHE A 59 4.55 -3.45 -1.90
CA PHE A 59 4.08 -2.21 -2.52
C PHE A 59 5.22 -1.21 -2.75
N ASN A 60 6.06 -0.98 -1.74
CA ASN A 60 7.21 -0.07 -1.84
C ASN A 60 8.23 -0.56 -2.89
N LEU A 61 8.48 -1.88 -2.95
CA LEU A 61 9.35 -2.47 -3.97
C LEU A 61 8.80 -2.26 -5.38
N MET A 62 7.49 -2.38 -5.56
CA MET A 62 6.87 -2.15 -6.86
C MET A 62 6.94 -0.69 -7.31
N ILE A 63 6.79 0.27 -6.38
CA ILE A 63 7.04 1.70 -6.65
C ILE A 63 8.47 1.91 -7.17
N ALA A 64 9.46 1.38 -6.44
CA ALA A 64 10.87 1.52 -6.78
C ALA A 64 11.21 0.86 -8.13
N ARG A 65 10.68 -0.35 -8.38
CA ARG A 65 10.87 -1.09 -9.64
C ARG A 65 10.31 -0.36 -10.85
N ASN A 66 9.20 0.37 -10.68
CA ASN A 66 8.57 1.14 -11.77
C ASN A 66 9.11 2.57 -11.89
N GLY A 67 10.07 3.00 -11.06
CA GLY A 67 10.68 4.33 -11.13
C GLY A 67 9.71 5.48 -10.83
N VAL A 68 8.68 5.22 -10.02
CA VAL A 68 7.67 6.22 -9.63
C VAL A 68 7.83 6.68 -8.17
N ASP A 69 8.98 6.42 -7.57
CA ASP A 69 9.37 6.79 -6.20
C ASP A 69 9.43 8.31 -5.98
N ARG A 70 9.52 9.12 -7.04
CA ARG A 70 9.40 10.58 -6.95
C ARG A 70 7.95 11.07 -6.94
N ARG A 71 7.01 10.21 -7.34
CA ARG A 71 5.58 10.52 -7.47
C ARG A 71 4.78 9.94 -6.30
N ILE A 72 5.01 8.67 -5.96
CA ILE A 72 4.36 7.97 -4.87
C ILE A 72 5.43 7.71 -3.82
N VAL A 73 5.36 8.45 -2.71
CA VAL A 73 6.38 8.47 -1.66
C VAL A 73 5.76 7.94 -0.36
N PRO A 74 5.94 6.65 -0.05
CA PRO A 74 5.68 6.15 1.30
C PRO A 74 6.55 6.87 2.34
N SER A 75 6.00 7.18 3.51
CA SER A 75 6.80 7.79 4.58
C SER A 75 7.89 6.85 5.07
N ILE A 76 9.09 7.40 5.28
CA ILE A 76 10.24 6.67 5.85
C ILE A 76 10.27 6.71 7.39
N LYS A 77 9.36 7.49 8.00
CA LYS A 77 9.30 7.62 9.45
C LYS A 77 8.71 6.35 10.07
N LEU A 78 9.34 5.89 11.14
CA LEU A 78 8.84 4.74 11.88
C LEU A 78 7.42 5.03 12.41
N ASN A 79 6.49 4.09 12.19
CA ASN A 79 5.06 4.19 12.53
C ASN A 79 4.29 5.29 11.78
N ASP A 80 4.80 5.77 10.64
CA ASP A 80 4.08 6.68 9.77
C ASP A 80 3.65 5.94 8.51
N ASP A 81 2.38 5.58 8.43
CA ASP A 81 1.83 4.80 7.32
C ASP A 81 1.29 5.69 6.18
N ARG A 82 1.64 6.98 6.19
CA ARG A 82 1.23 7.92 5.14
C ARG A 82 2.00 7.68 3.84
N ILE A 83 1.29 7.84 2.74
CA ILE A 83 1.81 7.86 1.38
C ILE A 83 1.52 9.24 0.79
N PHE A 84 2.56 9.91 0.34
CA PHE A 84 2.47 11.20 -0.35
C PHE A 84 2.40 10.95 -1.85
N ILE A 85 1.35 11.46 -2.49
CA ILE A 85 1.19 11.38 -3.94
C ILE A 85 1.34 12.77 -4.52
N TYR A 86 2.27 12.90 -5.46
CA TYR A 86 2.48 14.10 -6.25
C TYR A 86 1.91 13.92 -7.66
N PRO A 87 1.37 14.99 -8.28
CA PRO A 87 1.01 14.95 -9.70
C PRO A 87 2.26 14.68 -10.55
N ASN A 88 2.08 14.03 -11.71
CA ASN A 88 3.13 14.01 -12.72
C ASN A 88 3.43 15.46 -13.12
N ARG A 89 4.69 15.88 -12.96
CA ARG A 89 5.18 17.13 -13.55
C ARG A 89 5.25 17.00 -15.06
#